data_AF-A0A8H3GQG3-F1
#
_entry.id   AF-A0A8H3GQG3-F1
#
_cell.length_a   1.000
_cell.length_b   1.000
_cell.length_c   1.000
_cell.angle_alpha   90.00
_cell.angle_beta   90.00
_cell.angle_gamma   90.00
#
_symmetry.space_group_name_H-M   'P 1'
#
loop_
_entity.id
_entity.type
_entity.pdbx_description
1 polymer ?
#
loop_
_entity_poly.entity_id
_entity_poly.type
_entity_poly.pdbx_seq_one_letter_code
_entity_poly.pdbx_strand_id
1 'polypeptide(L)'
;MNEGTPIYDKFFIARPWTAGYWGPLITTHHILLLAKILDDDRKHFLIFMRSNYSRRLSALLYTMCELMHEMPSRSEGDPFIHMFTRIYSRALLLAPDYPFGLNSTHYYIMQLAREHKSTSQVFDAEDSQLFFSAYADRLTVLSGTALHSRASTTLALNLLQGAQLLICDGFEHVLPLVIRATIQCMWEELVTGESVTAELVHRCMQLVHAVSHWFDFLKERTKTAGHRFIEAIDIVIEEELVNLIVRMLLEICPNDSKPSGQGVSLV
;
A
#
# COMPACT_ATOMS: atom_id res chain seq x y z
N MET A 1 21.90 20.67 3.64
CA MET A 1 22.69 19.88 2.67
C MET A 1 22.55 18.43 3.11
N ASN A 2 21.72 17.66 2.40
CA ASN A 2 21.39 16.28 2.78
C ASN A 2 22.47 15.34 2.27
N GLU A 3 23.19 14.70 3.19
CA GLU A 3 23.98 13.51 2.93
C GLU A 3 23.02 12.33 2.72
N GLY A 4 22.63 12.13 1.45
CA GLY A 4 21.87 10.96 1.02
C GLY A 4 22.71 9.69 1.13
N THR A 5 22.09 8.61 1.58
CA THR A 5 22.67 7.28 1.83
C THR A 5 23.48 6.72 0.64
N PRO A 6 24.80 6.47 0.78
CA PRO A 6 25.75 6.14 -0.31
C PRO A 6 25.68 4.68 -0.80
N ILE A 7 24.63 3.94 -0.45
CA ILE A 7 24.51 2.51 -0.78
C ILE A 7 23.95 2.33 -2.19
N TYR A 8 23.08 3.23 -2.65
CA TYR A 8 22.44 3.14 -3.96
C TYR A 8 23.36 3.61 -5.10
N ASP A 9 24.28 4.55 -4.85
CA ASP A 9 25.25 5.04 -5.85
C ASP A 9 26.12 3.92 -6.42
N LYS A 10 26.34 2.84 -5.65
CA LYS A 10 27.15 1.69 -6.08
C LYS A 10 26.46 0.80 -7.12
N PHE A 11 25.14 0.89 -7.29
CA PHE A 11 24.42 0.19 -8.35
C PHE A 11 24.49 0.93 -9.69
N PHE A 12 24.75 2.23 -9.68
CA PHE A 12 24.85 3.07 -10.88
C PHE A 12 26.28 3.17 -11.44
N ILE A 13 27.29 2.74 -10.67
CA ILE A 13 28.66 2.58 -11.20
C ILE A 13 28.69 1.26 -11.99
N ALA A 14 28.40 1.36 -13.29
CA ALA A 14 28.62 0.28 -14.24
C ALA A 14 30.07 -0.20 -14.13
N ARG A 15 30.27 -1.37 -13.50
CA ARG A 15 31.59 -2.03 -13.54
C ARG A 15 31.77 -2.63 -14.94
N PRO A 16 32.93 -2.44 -15.58
CA PRO A 16 33.18 -3.05 -16.88
C PRO A 16 33.30 -4.56 -16.66
N TRP A 17 32.28 -5.31 -17.09
CA TRP A 17 32.35 -6.77 -17.12
C TRP A 17 33.28 -7.18 -18.27
N THR A 18 34.52 -7.55 -17.93
CA THR A 18 35.47 -8.10 -18.88
C THR A 18 35.13 -9.57 -19.16
N ALA A 19 34.33 -9.81 -20.20
CA ALA A 19 34.41 -10.97 -21.12
C ALA A 19 33.28 -10.91 -22.17
N GLY A 20 33.58 -10.35 -23.35
CA GLY A 20 32.93 -10.74 -24.62
C GLY A 20 31.43 -10.50 -24.81
N TYR A 21 30.75 -9.71 -23.97
CA TYR A 21 29.31 -9.47 -24.10
C TYR A 21 29.06 -8.01 -24.55
N TRP A 22 28.57 -7.83 -25.78
CA TRP A 22 28.44 -6.51 -26.43
C TRP A 22 27.05 -5.86 -26.28
N GLY A 23 26.13 -6.47 -25.53
CA GLY A 23 24.78 -5.96 -25.31
C GLY A 23 24.34 -6.09 -23.86
N PRO A 24 23.19 -5.53 -23.47
CA PRO A 24 22.64 -5.78 -22.15
C PRO A 24 22.15 -7.24 -22.05
N LEU A 25 22.41 -7.91 -20.91
CA LEU A 25 21.99 -9.30 -20.67
C LEU A 25 20.45 -9.43 -20.68
N ILE A 26 19.76 -8.34 -20.36
CA ILE A 26 18.31 -8.20 -20.32
C ILE A 26 17.95 -7.03 -21.24
N THR A 27 17.05 -7.25 -22.18
CA THR A 27 16.55 -6.20 -23.09
C THR A 27 15.17 -5.75 -22.63
N THR A 28 14.68 -4.61 -23.12
CA THR A 28 13.29 -4.18 -22.91
C THR A 28 12.30 -5.26 -23.32
N HIS A 29 12.57 -5.99 -24.41
CA HIS A 29 11.72 -7.11 -24.83
C HIS A 29 11.62 -8.22 -23.78
N HIS A 30 12.72 -8.59 -23.13
CA HIS A 30 12.70 -9.58 -22.05
C HIS A 30 11.88 -9.12 -20.85
N ILE A 31 11.94 -7.82 -20.50
CA ILE A 31 11.16 -7.26 -19.39
C ILE A 31 9.68 -7.22 -19.75
N LEU A 32 9.33 -6.85 -20.99
CA LEU A 32 7.95 -6.89 -21.49
C LEU A 32 7.37 -8.31 -21.46
N LEU A 33 8.16 -9.29 -21.91
CA LEU A 33 7.76 -10.69 -21.90
C LEU A 33 7.56 -11.21 -20.48
N LEU A 34 8.49 -10.89 -19.57
CA LEU A 34 8.36 -11.25 -18.16
C LEU A 34 7.13 -10.61 -17.52
N ALA A 35 6.91 -9.31 -17.74
CA ALA A 35 5.72 -8.62 -17.25
C ALA A 35 4.44 -9.28 -17.78
N LYS A 36 4.39 -9.64 -19.06
CA LYS A 36 3.24 -10.36 -19.62
C LYS A 36 3.01 -11.71 -18.93
N ILE A 37 4.05 -12.53 -18.76
CA ILE A 37 3.94 -13.84 -18.08
C ILE A 37 3.42 -13.67 -16.65
N LEU A 38 3.94 -12.67 -15.93
CA LEU A 38 3.54 -12.39 -14.55
C LEU A 38 2.10 -11.84 -14.44
N ASP A 39 1.63 -11.08 -15.43
CA ASP A 39 0.27 -10.56 -15.46
C ASP A 39 -0.75 -11.63 -15.85
N ASP A 40 -0.41 -12.46 -16.85
CA ASP A 40 -1.22 -13.59 -17.31
C ASP A 40 -1.41 -14.61 -16.17
N ASP A 41 -0.36 -14.86 -15.37
CA ASP A 41 -0.38 -15.80 -14.24
C ASP A 41 -0.42 -15.13 -12.86
N ARG A 42 -0.97 -13.91 -12.78
CA ARG A 42 -0.93 -13.04 -11.59
C ARG A 42 -1.41 -13.70 -10.29
N LYS A 43 -2.36 -14.63 -10.36
CA LYS A 43 -2.91 -15.34 -9.19
C LYS A 43 -1.91 -16.33 -8.61
N HIS A 44 -1.40 -17.25 -9.43
CA HIS A 44 -0.39 -18.21 -8.99
C HIS A 44 0.91 -17.51 -8.64
N PHE A 45 1.27 -16.44 -9.36
CA PHE A 45 2.38 -15.60 -8.98
C PHE A 45 2.20 -15.05 -7.57
N LEU A 46 1.04 -14.47 -7.24
CA LEU A 46 0.79 -13.94 -5.89
C LEU A 46 0.85 -15.05 -4.82
N ILE A 47 0.28 -16.23 -5.08
CA ILE A 47 0.35 -17.39 -4.18
C ILE A 47 1.81 -17.84 -3.97
N PHE A 48 2.57 -17.96 -5.06
CA PHE A 48 3.97 -18.36 -5.03
C PHE A 48 4.80 -17.36 -4.25
N MET A 49 4.57 -16.06 -4.49
CA MET A 49 5.28 -14.98 -3.81
C MET A 49 4.96 -14.92 -2.32
N ARG A 50 3.71 -15.17 -1.91
CA ARG A 50 3.33 -15.32 -0.49
C ARG A 50 4.01 -16.51 0.17
N SER A 51 4.25 -17.58 -0.58
CA SER A 51 4.91 -18.79 -0.05
C SER A 51 6.44 -18.66 -0.01
N ASN A 52 7.01 -17.68 -0.73
CA ASN A 52 8.45 -17.52 -0.93
C ASN A 52 8.87 -16.06 -0.83
N TYR A 53 8.77 -15.48 0.37
CA TYR A 53 9.26 -14.13 0.65
C TYR A 53 10.76 -14.03 0.33
N SER A 54 11.11 -13.23 -0.68
CA SER A 54 12.49 -13.12 -1.15
C SER A 54 12.83 -11.70 -1.54
N ARG A 55 14.02 -11.24 -1.13
CA ARG A 55 14.60 -9.97 -1.58
C ARG A 55 14.77 -9.89 -3.10
N ARG A 56 14.75 -11.04 -3.80
CA ARG A 56 14.77 -11.11 -5.26
C ARG A 56 13.51 -10.48 -5.90
N LEU A 57 12.38 -10.46 -5.19
CA LEU A 57 11.17 -9.75 -5.63
C LEU A 57 11.38 -8.24 -5.67
N SER A 58 12.00 -7.68 -4.62
CA SER A 58 12.31 -6.26 -4.56
C SER A 58 13.24 -5.85 -5.70
N ALA A 59 14.20 -6.70 -6.07
CA ALA A 59 15.07 -6.46 -7.23
C ALA A 59 14.32 -6.48 -8.56
N LEU A 60 13.41 -7.44 -8.75
CA LEU A 60 12.54 -7.49 -9.93
C LEU A 60 11.67 -6.23 -10.04
N LEU A 61 11.02 -5.84 -8.94
CA LEU A 61 10.20 -4.64 -8.89
C LEU A 61 11.00 -3.38 -9.20
N TYR A 62 12.20 -3.28 -8.62
CA TYR A 62 13.10 -2.17 -8.86
C TYR A 62 13.45 -2.07 -10.36
N THR A 63 13.83 -3.17 -11.00
CA THR A 63 14.11 -3.19 -12.45
C THR A 63 12.90 -2.78 -13.29
N MET A 64 11.69 -3.21 -12.91
CA MET A 64 10.49 -2.81 -13.64
C MET A 64 10.14 -1.31 -13.41
N CYS A 65 10.38 -0.78 -12.20
CA CYS A 65 10.21 0.65 -11.88
C CYS A 65 11.17 1.55 -12.67
N GLU A 66 12.45 1.20 -12.73
CA GLU A 66 13.45 1.95 -13.50
C GLU A 66 13.08 1.98 -14.99
N LEU A 67 12.64 0.85 -15.54
CA LEU A 67 12.17 0.81 -16.93
C LEU A 67 10.99 1.77 -17.14
N MET A 68 10.00 1.78 -16.24
CA MET A 68 8.86 2.70 -16.32
C MET A 68 9.27 4.17 -16.26
N HIS A 69 10.34 4.51 -15.53
CA HIS A 69 10.84 5.87 -15.43
C HIS A 69 11.57 6.32 -16.71
N GLU A 70 12.29 5.41 -17.36
CA GLU A 70 13.01 5.67 -18.61
C GLU A 70 12.10 5.69 -19.86
N MET A 71 10.85 5.19 -19.73
CA MET A 71 9.93 5.13 -20.85
C MET A 71 9.35 6.52 -21.14
N PRO A 72 9.34 6.97 -22.42
CA PRO A 72 8.66 8.20 -22.78
C PRO A 72 7.18 8.11 -22.41
N SER A 73 6.55 9.24 -22.08
CA SER A 73 5.14 9.34 -21.72
C SER A 73 4.28 8.64 -22.76
N ARG A 74 3.89 7.39 -22.47
CA ARG A 74 3.10 6.58 -23.39
C ARG A 74 1.65 7.04 -23.32
N SER A 75 0.92 6.92 -24.44
CA SER A 75 -0.48 7.32 -24.53
C SER A 75 -1.34 6.57 -23.51
N GLU A 76 -2.34 7.26 -22.94
CA GLU A 76 -3.42 6.64 -22.15
C GLU A 76 -3.99 5.44 -22.93
N GLY A 77 -3.70 4.23 -22.46
CA GLY A 77 -4.10 2.98 -23.13
C GLY A 77 -2.96 2.05 -23.53
N ASP A 78 -1.70 2.35 -23.18
CA ASP A 78 -0.63 1.38 -23.39
C ASP A 78 -0.85 0.11 -22.53
N PRO A 79 -0.97 -1.09 -23.14
CA PRO A 79 -1.16 -2.35 -22.42
C PRO A 79 -0.09 -2.62 -21.36
N PHE A 80 1.13 -2.13 -21.57
CA PHE A 80 2.22 -2.28 -20.62
C PHE A 80 1.97 -1.54 -19.31
N ILE A 81 1.43 -0.32 -19.35
CA ILE A 81 1.10 0.45 -18.13
C ILE A 81 0.06 -0.31 -17.29
N HIS A 82 -0.92 -0.93 -17.94
CA HIS A 82 -1.93 -1.72 -17.26
C HIS A 82 -1.37 -3.00 -16.62
N MET A 83 -0.56 -3.77 -17.35
CA MET A 83 0.11 -4.96 -16.78
C MET A 83 1.02 -4.57 -15.61
N PHE A 84 1.79 -3.50 -15.81
CA PHE A 84 2.75 -3.02 -14.81
C PHE A 84 2.06 -2.59 -13.51
N THR A 85 1.01 -1.78 -13.58
CA THR A 85 0.28 -1.32 -12.39
C THR A 85 -0.36 -2.48 -11.62
N ARG A 86 -0.83 -3.53 -12.30
CA ARG A 86 -1.35 -4.76 -11.67
C ARG A 86 -0.28 -5.59 -10.97
N ILE A 87 0.88 -5.78 -11.58
CA ILE A 87 1.98 -6.54 -10.97
C ILE A 87 2.58 -5.76 -9.81
N TYR A 88 2.78 -4.45 -10.01
CA TYR A 88 3.45 -3.59 -9.06
C TYR A 88 2.71 -3.54 -7.72
N SER A 89 1.39 -3.30 -7.72
CA SER A 89 0.60 -3.24 -6.49
C SER A 89 0.63 -4.56 -5.70
N ARG A 90 0.62 -5.71 -6.38
CA ARG A 90 0.70 -7.04 -5.76
C ARG A 90 2.06 -7.31 -5.14
N ALA A 91 3.10 -7.03 -5.89
CA ALA A 91 4.45 -7.29 -5.44
C ALA A 91 4.85 -6.32 -4.32
N LEU A 92 4.29 -5.11 -4.29
CA LEU A 92 4.41 -4.17 -3.18
C LEU A 92 3.87 -4.72 -1.84
N LEU A 93 2.82 -5.56 -1.86
CA LEU A 93 2.31 -6.21 -0.65
C LEU A 93 3.32 -7.19 -0.04
N LEU A 94 4.25 -7.71 -0.85
CA LEU A 94 5.13 -8.83 -0.50
C LEU A 94 6.62 -8.47 -0.54
N ALA A 95 6.96 -7.24 -0.95
CA ALA A 95 8.33 -6.80 -1.10
C ALA A 95 8.96 -6.49 0.27
N PRO A 96 10.06 -7.17 0.63
CA PRO A 96 10.83 -6.87 1.84
C PRO A 96 11.33 -5.42 1.85
N ASP A 97 11.11 -4.71 2.96
CA ASP A 97 11.66 -3.39 3.30
C ASP A 97 11.73 -2.38 2.14
N TYR A 98 10.75 -2.41 1.22
CA TYR A 98 10.74 -1.48 0.11
C TYR A 98 10.53 -0.06 0.66
N PRO A 99 11.37 0.94 0.31
CA PRO A 99 11.31 2.28 0.88
C PRO A 99 10.09 3.04 0.32
N PHE A 100 8.91 2.70 0.84
CA PHE A 100 7.65 3.34 0.52
C PHE A 100 7.71 4.84 0.82
N GLY A 101 7.22 5.66 -0.11
CA GLY A 101 7.09 7.11 0.06
C GLY A 101 8.38 7.91 -0.01
N LEU A 102 9.56 7.28 -0.17
CA LEU A 102 10.85 7.98 -0.29
C LEU A 102 11.29 8.23 -1.74
N ASN A 103 10.58 7.66 -2.73
CA ASN A 103 10.89 7.84 -4.15
C ASN A 103 9.67 8.36 -4.92
N SER A 104 9.88 9.45 -5.67
CA SER A 104 8.89 10.05 -6.59
C SER A 104 8.31 9.05 -7.59
N THR A 105 9.07 8.01 -7.94
CA THR A 105 8.66 6.90 -8.82
C THR A 105 7.46 6.14 -8.27
N HIS A 106 7.34 5.94 -6.96
CA HIS A 106 6.20 5.22 -6.38
C HIS A 106 4.91 6.02 -6.55
N TYR A 107 4.95 7.32 -6.19
CA TYR A 107 3.82 8.23 -6.37
C TYR A 107 3.40 8.32 -7.83
N TYR A 108 4.37 8.39 -8.75
CA TYR A 108 4.11 8.39 -10.18
C TYR A 108 3.35 7.13 -10.64
N ILE A 109 3.80 5.94 -10.22
CA ILE A 109 3.14 4.68 -10.59
C ILE A 109 1.74 4.57 -9.98
N MET A 110 1.58 4.99 -8.72
CA MET A 110 0.27 5.01 -8.05
C MET A 110 -0.70 5.98 -8.73
N GLN A 111 -0.20 7.13 -9.16
CA GLN A 111 -0.97 8.11 -9.92
C GLN A 111 -1.37 7.57 -11.29
N LEU A 112 -0.44 6.94 -12.02
CA LEU A 112 -0.74 6.26 -13.28
C LEU A 112 -1.83 5.21 -13.11
N ALA A 113 -1.77 4.40 -12.04
CA ALA A 113 -2.79 3.37 -11.76
C ALA A 113 -4.19 3.97 -11.49
N ARG A 114 -4.26 5.19 -10.95
CA ARG A 114 -5.53 5.91 -10.72
C ARG A 114 -6.08 6.53 -11.98
N GLU A 115 -5.23 7.17 -12.77
CA GLU A 115 -5.61 7.87 -14.00
C GLU A 115 -6.03 6.88 -15.09
N HIS A 116 -5.32 5.75 -15.18
CA HIS A 116 -5.62 4.68 -16.10
C HIS A 116 -6.68 3.77 -15.48
N LYS A 117 -7.95 4.20 -15.49
CA LYS A 117 -9.10 3.33 -15.20
C LYS A 117 -8.90 2.01 -15.94
N SER A 118 -8.62 0.94 -15.19
CA SER A 118 -8.20 -0.36 -15.72
C SER A 118 -9.05 -0.74 -16.92
N THR A 119 -8.38 -0.89 -18.06
CA THR A 119 -8.96 -1.42 -19.29
C THR A 119 -9.53 -2.81 -19.00
N SER A 120 -10.87 -2.90 -19.00
CA SER A 120 -11.73 -4.07 -19.28
C SER A 120 -11.49 -5.45 -18.63
N GLN A 121 -10.37 -5.74 -17.98
CA GLN A 121 -10.21 -6.93 -17.15
C GLN A 121 -10.76 -6.63 -15.75
N VAL A 122 -12.04 -6.96 -15.60
CA VAL A 122 -12.71 -7.04 -14.31
C VAL A 122 -11.95 -8.05 -13.45
N PHE A 123 -11.45 -7.61 -12.30
CA PHE A 123 -10.89 -8.52 -11.29
C PHE A 123 -11.99 -9.47 -10.83
N ASP A 124 -11.73 -10.77 -10.87
CA ASP A 124 -12.65 -11.75 -10.32
C ASP A 124 -12.51 -11.83 -8.79
N ALA A 125 -13.52 -12.43 -8.16
CA ALA A 125 -13.61 -12.53 -6.69
C ALA A 125 -12.35 -13.15 -6.05
N GLU A 126 -11.75 -14.13 -6.73
CA GLU A 126 -10.56 -14.84 -6.23
C GLU A 126 -9.33 -13.92 -6.22
N ASP A 127 -9.12 -13.13 -7.28
CA ASP A 127 -8.00 -12.19 -7.36
C ASP A 127 -8.11 -11.12 -6.26
N SER A 128 -9.32 -10.58 -6.05
CA SER A 128 -9.60 -9.62 -4.98
C SER A 128 -9.36 -10.23 -3.60
N GLN A 129 -9.84 -11.45 -3.37
CA GLN A 129 -9.58 -12.19 -2.14
C GLN A 129 -8.08 -12.34 -1.88
N LEU A 130 -7.30 -12.77 -2.87
CA LEU A 130 -5.87 -12.99 -2.71
C LEU A 130 -5.12 -11.70 -2.38
N PHE A 131 -5.45 -10.61 -3.08
CA PHE A 131 -4.85 -9.30 -2.85
C PHE A 131 -5.10 -8.80 -1.43
N PHE A 132 -6.36 -8.76 -1.00
CA PHE A 132 -6.73 -8.19 0.28
C PHE A 132 -6.34 -9.09 1.47
N SER A 133 -6.29 -10.40 1.27
CA SER A 133 -5.67 -11.30 2.24
C SER A 133 -4.17 -10.98 2.40
N ALA A 134 -3.45 -10.75 1.30
CA ALA A 134 -2.04 -10.36 1.35
C ALA A 134 -1.83 -8.97 1.97
N TYR A 135 -2.77 -8.04 1.76
CA TYR A 135 -2.80 -6.75 2.46
C TYR A 135 -2.92 -6.93 3.96
N ALA A 136 -3.88 -7.73 4.43
CA ALA A 136 -4.04 -8.00 5.85
C ALA A 136 -2.79 -8.66 6.44
N ASP A 137 -2.21 -9.66 5.76
CA ASP A 137 -0.96 -10.30 6.17
C ASP A 137 0.20 -9.32 6.26
N ARG A 138 0.32 -8.38 5.31
CA ARG A 138 1.40 -7.38 5.30
C ARG A 138 1.32 -6.45 6.52
N LEU A 139 0.11 -6.12 6.96
CA LEU A 139 -0.11 -5.27 8.14
C LEU A 139 -0.02 -6.02 9.47
N THR A 140 -0.20 -7.34 9.46
CA THR A 140 -0.26 -8.17 10.67
C THR A 140 0.90 -9.17 10.72
N VAL A 141 0.76 -10.33 10.09
CA VAL A 141 1.68 -11.47 10.15
C VAL A 141 3.11 -11.12 9.76
N LEU A 142 3.27 -10.29 8.72
CA LEU A 142 4.58 -9.91 8.20
C LEU A 142 5.16 -8.68 8.89
N SER A 143 4.34 -7.89 9.58
CA SER A 143 4.76 -6.64 10.21
C SER A 143 5.84 -6.87 11.26
N GLY A 144 6.99 -6.20 11.11
CA GLY A 144 8.09 -6.27 12.08
C GLY A 144 8.90 -7.58 12.03
N THR A 145 8.79 -8.34 10.95
CA THR A 145 9.63 -9.53 10.71
C THR A 145 11.03 -9.15 10.21
N ALA A 146 11.97 -10.09 10.20
CA ALA A 146 13.34 -9.87 9.70
C ALA A 146 13.43 -9.43 8.22
N LEU A 147 12.35 -9.60 7.45
CA LEU A 147 12.25 -9.18 6.05
C LEU A 147 11.35 -7.96 5.86
N HIS A 148 10.50 -7.61 6.82
CA HIS A 148 9.56 -6.52 6.64
C HIS A 148 9.52 -5.62 7.87
N SER A 149 9.72 -4.34 7.61
CA SER A 149 9.53 -3.26 8.55
C SER A 149 8.13 -3.32 9.12
N ARG A 150 8.03 -2.82 10.35
CA ARG A 150 6.75 -2.61 11.02
C ARG A 150 5.83 -1.83 10.10
N ALA A 151 4.61 -2.31 9.95
CA ALA A 151 3.59 -1.64 9.20
C ALA A 151 3.28 -0.27 9.81
N SER A 152 2.99 0.70 8.96
CA SER A 152 2.53 2.04 9.33
C SER A 152 1.23 2.35 8.62
N THR A 153 0.45 3.26 9.19
CA THR A 153 -0.72 3.91 8.58
C THR A 153 -0.39 4.42 7.18
N THR A 154 0.82 4.97 7.01
CA THR A 154 1.31 5.45 5.71
C THR A 154 1.42 4.31 4.69
N LEU A 155 2.02 3.19 5.10
CA LEU A 155 2.12 2.01 4.27
C LEU A 155 0.73 1.45 3.95
N ALA A 156 -0.12 1.27 4.97
CA ALA A 156 -1.49 0.77 4.82
C ALA A 156 -2.26 1.61 3.79
N LEU A 157 -2.20 2.94 3.92
CA LEU A 157 -2.85 3.84 2.98
C LEU A 157 -2.28 3.69 1.56
N ASN A 158 -0.96 3.70 1.38
CA ASN A 158 -0.35 3.55 0.06
C ASN A 158 -0.73 2.21 -0.60
N LEU A 159 -0.73 1.11 0.16
CA LEU A 159 -1.16 -0.19 -0.37
C LEU A 159 -2.64 -0.18 -0.77
N LEU A 160 -3.48 0.45 0.04
CA LEU A 160 -4.92 0.56 -0.20
C LEU A 160 -5.26 1.41 -1.42
N GLN A 161 -4.49 2.47 -1.69
CA GLN A 161 -4.65 3.28 -2.89
C GLN A 161 -4.45 2.46 -4.18
N GLY A 162 -3.64 1.40 -4.13
CA GLY A 162 -3.46 0.45 -5.24
C GLY A 162 -4.57 -0.60 -5.33
N ALA A 163 -5.45 -0.67 -4.33
CA ALA A 163 -6.49 -1.68 -4.17
C ALA A 163 -7.91 -1.18 -4.46
N GLN A 164 -8.12 0.14 -4.55
CA GLN A 164 -9.46 0.73 -4.69
C GLN A 164 -10.23 0.23 -5.94
N LEU A 165 -9.54 -0.24 -6.98
CA LEU A 165 -10.15 -0.79 -8.20
C LEU A 165 -10.46 -2.30 -8.11
N LEU A 166 -10.12 -2.95 -6.99
CA LEU A 166 -10.19 -4.41 -6.82
C LEU A 166 -11.44 -4.88 -6.07
N ILE A 167 -12.31 -3.98 -5.60
CA ILE A 167 -13.51 -4.38 -4.84
C ILE A 167 -14.57 -4.87 -5.83
N CYS A 168 -14.87 -6.18 -5.81
CA CYS A 168 -15.90 -6.82 -6.62
C CYS A 168 -16.73 -7.78 -5.75
N ASP A 169 -17.83 -8.30 -6.31
CA ASP A 169 -18.69 -9.28 -5.62
C ASP A 169 -17.92 -10.58 -5.31
N GLY A 170 -18.20 -11.20 -4.16
CA GLY A 170 -17.52 -12.44 -3.72
C GLY A 170 -16.30 -12.22 -2.83
N PHE A 171 -16.01 -10.97 -2.47
CA PHE A 171 -14.92 -10.54 -1.59
C PHE A 171 -15.34 -10.36 -0.12
N GLU A 172 -16.62 -10.55 0.19
CA GLU A 172 -17.23 -10.16 1.47
C GLU A 172 -16.64 -10.87 2.69
N HIS A 173 -16.11 -12.09 2.51
CA HIS A 173 -15.59 -12.94 3.58
C HIS A 173 -14.24 -12.50 4.14
N VAL A 174 -13.45 -11.77 3.36
CA VAL A 174 -12.11 -11.31 3.78
C VAL A 174 -12.14 -9.86 4.26
N LEU A 175 -13.23 -9.12 4.00
CA LEU A 175 -13.40 -7.74 4.47
C LEU A 175 -13.25 -7.56 5.98
N PRO A 176 -13.85 -8.40 6.85
CA PRO A 176 -13.65 -8.27 8.30
C PRO A 176 -12.17 -8.33 8.70
N LEU A 177 -11.41 -9.26 8.12
CA LEU A 177 -9.97 -9.39 8.36
C LEU A 177 -9.20 -8.11 7.95
N VAL A 178 -9.53 -7.55 6.78
CA VAL A 178 -8.91 -6.32 6.26
C VAL A 178 -9.23 -5.12 7.15
N ILE A 179 -10.47 -5.00 7.61
CA ILE A 179 -10.92 -3.94 8.52
C ILE A 179 -10.12 -4.03 9.82
N ARG A 180 -10.06 -5.21 10.45
CA ARG A 180 -9.32 -5.43 11.70
C ARG A 180 -7.85 -5.03 11.54
N ALA A 181 -7.18 -5.58 10.53
CA ALA A 181 -5.76 -5.31 10.27
C ALA A 181 -5.47 -3.82 10.06
N THR A 182 -6.38 -3.10 9.40
CA THR A 182 -6.25 -1.66 9.16
C THR A 182 -6.42 -0.86 10.45
N ILE A 183 -7.42 -1.18 11.27
CA ILE A 183 -7.68 -0.49 12.54
C ILE A 183 -6.51 -0.72 13.51
N GLN A 184 -6.04 -1.96 13.65
CA GLN A 184 -4.89 -2.31 14.49
C GLN A 184 -3.63 -1.54 14.07
N CYS A 185 -3.35 -1.47 12.77
CA CYS A 185 -2.21 -0.71 12.26
C CYS A 185 -2.28 0.78 12.63
N MET A 186 -3.45 1.40 12.55
CA MET A 186 -3.64 2.80 12.97
C MET A 186 -3.43 2.98 14.47
N TRP A 187 -4.01 2.09 15.27
CA TRP A 187 -3.91 2.15 16.73
C TRP A 187 -2.47 1.99 17.21
N GLU A 188 -1.76 1.00 16.67
CA GLU A 188 -0.36 0.74 16.99
C GLU A 188 0.54 1.96 16.73
N GLU A 189 0.39 2.61 15.58
CA GLU A 189 1.22 3.79 15.25
C GLU A 189 0.87 5.00 16.12
N LEU A 190 -0.40 5.18 16.46
CA LEU A 190 -0.86 6.27 17.35
C LEU A 190 -0.47 6.06 18.81
N VAL A 191 -0.35 4.82 19.27
CA VAL A 191 0.11 4.50 20.64
C VAL A 191 1.64 4.55 20.73
N THR A 192 2.36 4.20 19.67
CA THR A 192 3.83 4.12 19.69
C THR A 192 4.55 5.38 19.24
N GLY A 193 3.86 6.34 18.62
CA GLY A 193 4.44 7.62 18.22
C GLY A 193 4.77 8.52 19.42
N GLU A 194 5.99 9.06 19.47
CA GLU A 194 6.43 10.05 20.48
C GLU A 194 5.68 11.40 20.37
N SER A 195 5.02 11.65 19.23
CA SER A 195 4.06 12.75 19.05
C SER A 195 3.09 12.45 17.91
N VAL A 196 1.79 12.58 18.15
CA VAL A 196 0.77 12.48 17.08
C VAL A 196 0.90 13.70 16.17
N THR A 197 1.23 13.48 14.89
CA THR A 197 1.36 14.56 13.91
C THR A 197 0.07 14.78 13.14
N ALA A 198 -0.18 16.00 12.67
CA ALA A 198 -1.33 16.31 11.83
C ALA A 198 -1.40 15.44 10.56
N GLU A 199 -0.23 15.11 9.98
CA GLU A 199 -0.12 14.23 8.82
C GLU A 199 -0.55 12.79 9.14
N LEU A 200 -0.13 12.25 10.30
CA LEU A 200 -0.57 10.92 10.75
C LEU A 200 -2.08 10.90 10.92
N VAL A 201 -2.67 11.93 11.55
CA VAL A 201 -4.12 11.99 11.72
C VAL A 201 -4.84 12.08 10.38
N HIS A 202 -4.35 12.89 9.43
CA HIS A 202 -4.91 12.97 8.09
C HIS A 202 -4.95 11.60 7.40
N ARG A 203 -3.84 10.84 7.48
CA ARG A 203 -3.74 9.48 6.89
C ARG A 203 -4.70 8.51 7.58
N CYS A 204 -4.81 8.54 8.91
CA CYS A 204 -5.77 7.72 9.63
C CYS A 204 -7.22 8.04 9.23
N MET A 205 -7.57 9.33 9.07
CA MET A 205 -8.90 9.72 8.59
C MET A 205 -9.22 9.19 7.18
N GLN A 206 -8.22 9.14 6.29
CA GLN A 206 -8.39 8.53 4.97
C GLN A 206 -8.64 7.02 5.04
N LEU A 207 -7.96 6.32 5.97
CA LEU A 207 -8.22 4.90 6.23
C LEU A 207 -9.60 4.66 6.85
N VAL A 208 -10.06 5.51 7.78
CA VAL A 208 -11.43 5.46 8.33
C VAL A 208 -12.46 5.61 7.20
N HIS A 209 -12.25 6.53 6.28
CA HIS A 209 -13.13 6.70 5.13
C HIS A 209 -13.16 5.46 4.23
N ALA A 210 -12.02 4.80 4.02
CA ALA A 210 -11.99 3.55 3.27
C ALA A 210 -12.72 2.41 3.99
N VAL A 211 -12.58 2.32 5.32
CA VAL A 211 -13.35 1.37 6.15
C VAL A 211 -14.85 1.63 5.99
N SER A 212 -15.29 2.89 6.02
CA SER A 212 -16.70 3.25 5.79
C SER A 212 -17.23 2.73 4.45
N HIS A 213 -16.44 2.86 3.37
CA HIS A 213 -16.83 2.32 2.07
C HIS A 213 -16.98 0.80 2.06
N TRP A 214 -16.15 0.07 2.82
CA TRP A 214 -16.31 -1.37 2.96
C TRP A 214 -17.58 -1.75 3.74
N PHE A 215 -17.96 -0.95 4.73
CA PHE A 215 -19.25 -1.11 5.42
C PHE A 215 -20.43 -0.87 4.49
N ASP A 216 -20.40 0.19 3.68
CA ASP A 216 -21.45 0.45 2.70
C ASP A 216 -21.57 -0.71 1.69
N PHE A 217 -20.44 -1.22 1.21
CA PHE A 217 -20.38 -2.39 0.32
C PHE A 217 -21.01 -3.65 0.95
N LEU A 218 -20.70 -3.95 2.23
CA LEU A 218 -21.29 -5.06 2.96
C LEU A 218 -22.79 -4.85 3.25
N LYS A 219 -23.18 -3.62 3.58
CA LYS A 219 -24.57 -3.24 3.89
C LYS A 219 -25.47 -3.42 2.68
N GLU A 220 -25.03 -3.03 1.49
CA GLU A 220 -25.77 -3.29 0.25
C GLU A 220 -26.02 -4.79 0.02
N ARG A 221 -25.14 -5.64 0.56
CA ARG A 221 -25.16 -7.11 0.44
C ARG A 221 -25.65 -7.81 1.71
N THR A 222 -26.34 -7.12 2.62
CA THR A 222 -26.78 -7.70 3.90
C THR A 222 -27.62 -8.98 3.73
N LYS A 223 -28.36 -9.14 2.62
CA LYS A 223 -29.14 -10.36 2.33
C LYS A 223 -28.27 -11.60 2.09
N THR A 224 -27.07 -11.45 1.54
CA THR A 224 -26.17 -12.55 1.19
C THR A 224 -24.95 -12.63 2.13
N ALA A 225 -24.52 -11.50 2.66
CA ALA A 225 -23.31 -11.35 3.48
C ALA A 225 -23.60 -10.72 4.87
N GLY A 226 -24.84 -10.78 5.36
CA GLY A 226 -25.23 -10.14 6.63
C GLY A 226 -24.41 -10.58 7.85
N HIS A 227 -23.98 -11.84 7.90
CA HIS A 227 -23.08 -12.32 8.96
C HIS A 227 -21.70 -11.63 8.92
N ARG A 228 -21.19 -11.32 7.72
CA ARG A 228 -19.92 -10.57 7.55
C ARG A 228 -20.06 -9.11 7.91
N PHE A 229 -21.23 -8.53 7.65
CA PHE A 229 -21.54 -7.17 8.10
C PHE A 229 -21.56 -7.08 9.63
N ILE A 230 -22.18 -8.05 10.31
CA ILE A 230 -22.18 -8.14 11.77
C ILE A 230 -20.76 -8.33 12.30
N GLU A 231 -19.99 -9.28 11.72
CA GLU A 231 -18.59 -9.52 12.09
C GLU A 231 -17.73 -8.24 11.95
N ALA A 232 -17.94 -7.46 10.89
CA ALA A 232 -17.27 -6.17 10.72
C ALA A 232 -17.66 -5.16 11.81
N ILE A 233 -18.94 -5.10 12.21
CA ILE A 233 -19.40 -4.24 13.32
C ILE A 233 -18.74 -4.66 14.64
N ASP A 234 -18.72 -5.96 14.92
CA ASP A 234 -18.11 -6.50 16.14
C ASP A 234 -16.63 -6.11 16.21
N ILE A 235 -15.90 -6.19 15.09
CA ILE A 235 -14.50 -5.73 15.00
C ILE A 235 -14.35 -4.24 15.31
N VAL A 236 -15.25 -3.38 14.82
CA VAL A 236 -15.21 -1.94 15.11
C VAL A 236 -15.37 -1.65 16.60
N ILE A 237 -16.16 -2.47 17.30
CA ILE A 237 -16.37 -2.39 18.75
C ILE A 237 -15.14 -2.95 19.47
N GLU A 238 -14.68 -4.14 19.11
CA GLU A 238 -13.53 -4.84 19.72
C GLU A 238 -12.23 -4.05 19.60
N GLU A 239 -11.96 -3.49 18.41
CA GLU A 239 -10.75 -2.71 18.13
C GLU A 239 -10.89 -1.23 18.50
N GLU A 240 -11.96 -0.87 19.23
CA GLU A 240 -12.22 0.46 19.77
C GLU A 240 -12.08 1.61 18.76
N LEU A 241 -12.53 1.41 17.51
CA LEU A 241 -12.39 2.40 16.44
C LEU A 241 -13.03 3.76 16.81
N VAL A 242 -14.10 3.75 17.60
CA VAL A 242 -14.70 4.99 18.11
C VAL A 242 -13.74 5.75 19.02
N ASN A 243 -13.05 5.06 19.93
CA ASN A 243 -12.05 5.68 20.80
C ASN A 243 -10.85 6.19 19.98
N LEU A 244 -10.46 5.46 18.93
CA LEU A 244 -9.46 5.89 17.96
C LEU A 244 -9.86 7.23 17.32
N ILE A 245 -11.10 7.34 16.83
CA ILE A 245 -11.61 8.58 16.20
C ILE A 245 -11.63 9.73 17.21
N VAL A 246 -12.13 9.50 18.42
CA VAL A 246 -12.16 10.52 19.48
C VAL A 246 -10.75 11.00 19.79
N ARG A 247 -9.79 10.08 19.94
CA ARG A 247 -8.38 10.44 20.19
C ARG A 247 -7.81 11.28 19.05
N MET A 248 -8.03 10.89 17.80
CA MET A 248 -7.59 11.67 16.63
C MET A 248 -8.16 13.09 16.63
N LEU A 249 -9.44 13.26 16.96
CA LEU A 249 -10.07 14.58 17.03
C LEU A 249 -9.50 15.46 18.16
N LEU A 250 -9.19 14.86 19.31
CA LEU A 250 -8.55 15.57 20.43
C LEU A 250 -7.13 16.05 20.08
N GLU A 251 -6.40 15.31 19.25
CA GLU A 251 -5.06 15.69 18.79
C GLU A 251 -5.08 16.77 17.69
N ILE A 252 -6.14 16.85 16.88
CA ILE A 252 -6.33 17.91 15.87
C ILE A 252 -6.78 19.24 16.50
N CYS A 253 -7.52 19.18 17.61
CA CYS A 253 -8.00 20.35 18.34
C CYS A 253 -7.17 20.54 19.61
N PRO A 254 -5.95 21.11 19.54
CA PRO A 254 -5.26 21.49 20.76
C PRO A 254 -6.13 22.53 21.47
N ASN A 255 -6.47 22.25 22.73
CA ASN A 255 -7.17 23.22 23.57
C ASN A 255 -6.47 24.58 23.48
N ASP A 256 -7.18 25.58 22.95
CA ASP A 256 -6.82 27.00 22.94
C ASP A 256 -6.87 27.61 24.37
N SER A 257 -6.47 26.85 25.39
CA SER A 257 -6.48 27.25 26.78
C SER A 257 -5.07 27.45 27.30
N LYS A 258 -4.39 28.49 26.79
CA LYS A 258 -3.49 29.28 27.64
C LYS A 258 -4.26 30.53 28.08
N PRO A 259 -4.69 30.65 29.34
CA PRO A 259 -5.09 31.94 29.87
C PRO A 259 -3.80 32.73 30.11
N SER A 260 -3.33 33.50 29.12
CA SER A 260 -2.43 34.62 29.40
C SER A 260 -3.24 35.79 29.95
N GLY A 261 -3.81 35.55 31.14
CA GLY A 261 -4.40 36.56 32.01
C GLY A 261 -3.47 36.78 33.20
N GLN A 262 -2.39 37.52 32.98
CA GLN A 262 -1.75 38.36 33.99
C GLN A 262 -1.61 39.72 33.29
N GLY A 263 -2.47 40.70 33.58
CA GLY A 263 -2.62 41.27 34.90
C GLY A 263 -1.70 42.48 34.96
N VAL A 264 -2.17 43.59 34.41
CA VAL A 264 -1.56 44.92 34.59
C VAL A 264 -1.50 45.22 36.08
N SER A 265 -0.34 45.62 36.59
CA SER A 265 -0.26 46.49 37.78
C SER A 265 0.85 47.51 37.58
N LEU A 266 0.43 48.75 37.52
CA LEU A 266 1.23 49.95 37.74
C LEU A 266 1.83 49.91 39.16
N VAL A 267 3.14 50.16 39.27
CA VAL A 267 3.78 51.23 40.05
C VAL A 267 5.10 51.56 39.36
#